data_AF-A0A1D8JH30-F1
#
_entry.id   AF-A0A1D8JH30-F1
#
_cell.length_a   1.000
_cell.length_b   1.000
_cell.length_c   1.000
_cell.angle_alpha   90.00
_cell.angle_beta   90.00
_cell.angle_gamma   90.00
#
_symmetry.space_group_name_H-M   'P 1'
#
loop_
_entity.id
_entity.type
_entity.pdbx_description
1 polymer ?
#
loop_
_entity_poly.entity_id
_entity_poly.type
_entity_poly.pdbx_seq_one_letter_code
_entity_poly.pdbx_strand_id
1 'polypeptide(L)'
;MIKSLAVYKLANGEKIFNVEGVLSSSELAIIDRCSLSLSNYDKYKTLFQMVTDNYLDLTQYLDKEEKQTKHNAESIRRVGRTANRLTINYLSSAKLFIELSEKNIKVACGEDSNEFKEWKTATKKEFTENFSYRFLYHLRNFTQHYGFPIGSISSSFTNENKKDITLYFVRDSLISNNYNWQKDVMKDLKQAPEKFPVFKVINDYNGCMARLYQTGVLPTKSEKHTLRNLFR
;
A
#
# COMPACT_ATOMS: atom_id res chain seq x y z
N MET A 1 30.68 7.04 -11.24
CA MET A 1 31.70 6.93 -10.17
C MET A 1 32.23 8.33 -9.92
N ILE A 2 31.85 8.95 -8.80
CA ILE A 2 32.34 10.29 -8.40
C ILE A 2 33.77 10.08 -7.89
N LYS A 3 34.76 10.73 -8.51
CA LYS A 3 36.18 10.54 -8.18
C LYS A 3 36.85 11.78 -7.57
N SER A 4 36.18 12.93 -7.69
CA SER A 4 36.76 14.22 -7.35
C SER A 4 35.66 15.16 -6.87
N LEU A 5 36.01 16.03 -5.91
CA LEU A 5 35.16 17.15 -5.53
C LEU A 5 35.48 18.31 -6.47
N ALA A 6 34.47 18.92 -7.07
CA ALA A 6 34.65 20.11 -7.88
C ALA A 6 33.73 21.22 -7.36
N VAL A 7 34.30 22.42 -7.18
CA VAL A 7 33.53 23.61 -6.85
C VAL A 7 33.16 24.32 -8.14
N TYR A 8 31.85 24.50 -8.28
CA TYR A 8 31.26 25.28 -9.34
C TYR A 8 31.29 26.76 -8.97
N LYS A 9 31.90 27.60 -9.81
CA LYS A 9 31.85 29.06 -9.68
C LYS A 9 31.35 29.70 -10.98
N LEU A 10 30.48 30.69 -10.82
CA LEU A 10 30.10 31.62 -11.88
C LEU A 10 30.95 32.88 -11.70
N ALA A 11 31.84 33.15 -12.65
CA ALA A 11 32.62 34.38 -12.71
C ALA A 11 32.47 34.97 -14.11
N ASN A 12 32.07 36.25 -14.19
CA ASN A 12 31.89 36.99 -15.45
C ASN A 12 30.97 36.30 -16.49
N GLY A 13 29.95 35.56 -16.04
CA GLY A 13 29.03 34.84 -16.93
C GLY A 13 29.54 33.48 -17.43
N GLU A 14 30.80 33.12 -17.13
CA GLU A 14 31.36 31.82 -17.48
C GLU A 14 31.26 30.82 -16.32
N LYS A 15 31.03 29.56 -16.70
CA LYS A 15 30.95 28.42 -15.78
C LYS A 15 32.35 27.82 -15.59
N ILE A 16 32.93 27.99 -14.41
CA ILE A 16 34.25 27.44 -14.06
C ILE A 16 34.06 26.27 -13.08
N PHE A 17 34.68 25.14 -13.38
CA PHE A 17 34.75 23.97 -12.50
C PHE A 17 36.18 23.78 -12.02
N ASN A 18 36.42 24.02 -10.73
CA ASN A 18 37.72 23.78 -10.12
C ASN A 18 37.67 22.50 -9.29
N VAL A 19 38.49 21.52 -9.66
CA VAL A 19 38.65 20.30 -8.87
C VAL A 19 39.43 20.64 -7.60
N GLU A 20 38.79 20.54 -6.43
CA GLU A 20 39.40 20.88 -5.15
C GLU A 20 40.25 19.73 -4.57
N GLY A 21 39.96 18.48 -4.97
CA GLY A 21 40.74 17.33 -4.54
C GLY A 21 40.20 16.00 -5.05
N VAL A 22 41.06 14.98 -5.02
CA VAL A 22 40.67 13.58 -5.24
C VAL A 22 40.14 13.04 -3.90
N LEU A 23 38.99 12.37 -3.94
CA LEU A 23 38.40 11.78 -2.74
C LEU A 23 39.29 10.63 -2.24
N SER A 24 39.54 10.61 -0.93
CA SER A 24 40.21 9.49 -0.28
C SER A 24 39.36 8.21 -0.29
N SER A 25 39.98 7.06 -0.09
CA SER A 25 39.27 5.77 -0.05
C SER A 25 38.22 5.71 1.07
N SER A 26 38.44 6.38 2.21
CA SER A 26 37.47 6.46 3.30
C SER A 26 36.28 7.35 2.96
N GLU A 27 36.49 8.47 2.27
CA GLU A 27 35.42 9.36 1.79
C GLU A 27 34.57 8.69 0.71
N LEU A 28 35.21 8.00 -0.24
CA LEU A 28 34.50 7.19 -1.24
C LEU A 28 33.63 6.11 -0.57
N ALA A 29 34.16 5.40 0.43
CA ALA A 29 33.40 4.41 1.18
C ALA A 29 32.23 5.01 1.99
N ILE A 30 32.30 6.28 2.39
CA ILE A 30 31.17 7.00 2.99
C ILE A 30 30.11 7.32 1.92
N ILE A 31 30.52 7.89 0.79
CA ILE A 31 29.62 8.24 -0.31
C ILE A 31 28.88 7.01 -0.83
N ASP A 32 29.58 5.88 -0.99
CA ASP A 32 28.98 4.63 -1.43
C ASP A 32 27.93 4.10 -0.43
N ARG A 33 28.23 4.16 0.88
CA ARG A 33 27.27 3.79 1.93
C ARG A 33 26.04 4.70 1.93
N CYS A 34 26.24 6.01 1.81
CA CYS A 34 25.13 6.97 1.73
C CYS A 34 24.27 6.74 0.49
N SER A 35 24.90 6.53 -0.68
CA SER A 35 24.21 6.26 -1.94
C SER A 35 23.38 4.97 -1.88
N LEU A 36 23.94 3.91 -1.26
CA LEU A 36 23.22 2.65 -1.06
C LEU A 36 22.02 2.84 -0.12
N SER A 37 22.19 3.62 0.95
CA SER A 37 21.13 3.90 1.92
C SER A 37 19.98 4.67 1.28
N LEU A 38 20.29 5.71 0.49
CA LEU A 38 19.31 6.46 -0.31
C LEU A 38 18.59 5.56 -1.32
N SER A 39 19.33 4.73 -2.06
CA SER A 39 18.73 3.80 -3.02
C SER A 39 17.76 2.81 -2.36
N ASN A 40 18.09 2.32 -1.16
CA ASN A 40 17.22 1.41 -0.41
C ASN A 40 15.96 2.13 0.10
N TYR A 41 16.09 3.37 0.58
CA TYR A 41 14.96 4.21 0.95
C TYR A 41 14.04 4.48 -0.25
N ASP A 42 14.59 4.85 -1.41
CA ASP A 42 13.82 5.11 -2.62
C ASP A 42 13.06 3.86 -3.09
N LYS A 43 13.67 2.67 -3.04
CA LYS A 43 12.98 1.41 -3.32
C LYS A 43 11.82 1.17 -2.36
N TYR A 44 12.04 1.38 -1.06
CA TYR A 44 11.00 1.21 -0.04
C TYR A 44 9.83 2.18 -0.26
N LYS A 45 10.14 3.45 -0.51
CA LYS A 45 9.16 4.48 -0.84
C LYS A 45 8.39 4.12 -2.12
N THR A 46 9.08 3.66 -3.16
CA THR A 46 8.47 3.26 -4.43
C THR A 46 7.45 2.13 -4.24
N LEU A 47 7.76 1.14 -3.42
CA LEU A 47 6.83 0.04 -3.11
C LEU A 47 5.54 0.57 -2.47
N PHE A 48 5.64 1.50 -1.53
CA PHE A 48 4.47 2.09 -0.91
C PHE A 48 3.72 3.04 -1.86
N GLN A 49 4.42 3.78 -2.72
CA GLN A 49 3.80 4.61 -3.75
C GLN A 49 2.92 3.77 -4.69
N MET A 50 3.39 2.57 -5.08
CA MET A 50 2.55 1.65 -5.86
C MET A 50 1.26 1.27 -5.12
N VAL A 51 1.31 1.10 -3.79
CA VAL A 51 0.11 0.83 -2.98
C VAL A 51 -0.82 2.04 -2.97
N THR A 52 -0.28 3.24 -2.74
CA THR A 52 -1.08 4.47 -2.69
C THR A 52 -1.70 4.82 -4.03
N ASP A 53 -0.97 4.63 -5.13
CA ASP A 53 -1.47 4.93 -6.47
C ASP A 53 -2.62 3.99 -6.84
N ASN A 54 -2.47 2.68 -6.59
CA ASN A 54 -3.56 1.72 -6.82
C ASN A 54 -4.76 1.94 -5.89
N TYR A 55 -4.52 2.37 -4.64
CA TYR A 55 -5.58 2.77 -3.72
C TYR A 55 -6.35 3.97 -4.27
N LEU A 56 -5.64 5.03 -4.68
CA LEU A 56 -6.23 6.25 -5.21
C LEU A 56 -7.03 5.96 -6.49
N ASP A 57 -6.47 5.20 -7.42
CA ASP A 57 -7.17 4.78 -8.65
C ASP A 57 -8.48 4.07 -8.32
N LEU A 58 -8.45 3.14 -7.35
CA LEU A 58 -9.65 2.45 -6.89
C LEU A 58 -10.65 3.42 -6.26
N THR A 59 -10.25 4.19 -5.25
CA THR A 59 -11.19 5.02 -4.49
C THR A 59 -11.75 6.17 -5.32
N GLN A 60 -10.95 6.77 -6.19
CA GLN A 60 -11.42 7.81 -7.12
C GLN A 60 -12.40 7.22 -8.13
N TYR A 61 -12.16 5.99 -8.59
CA TYR A 61 -13.11 5.29 -9.45
C TYR A 61 -14.44 5.05 -8.72
N LEU A 62 -14.40 4.53 -7.49
CA LEU A 62 -15.60 4.26 -6.71
C LEU A 62 -16.41 5.54 -6.42
N ASP A 63 -15.74 6.60 -5.96
CA ASP A 63 -16.37 7.90 -5.67
C ASP A 63 -16.99 8.53 -6.92
N LYS A 64 -16.32 8.40 -8.08
CA LYS A 64 -16.84 8.87 -9.36
C LYS A 64 -18.09 8.12 -9.80
N GLU A 65 -18.13 6.79 -9.64
CA GLU A 65 -19.28 5.99 -10.05
C GLU A 65 -20.46 6.15 -9.08
N GLU A 66 -20.21 6.39 -7.80
CA GLU A 66 -21.22 6.71 -6.79
C GLU A 66 -21.97 8.01 -7.11
N LYS A 67 -21.25 9.05 -7.58
CA LYS A 67 -21.82 10.36 -7.91
C LYS A 67 -22.57 10.42 -9.25
N GLN A 68 -22.53 9.38 -10.07
CA GLN A 68 -23.15 9.38 -11.40
C GLN A 68 -24.65 9.05 -11.32
N THR A 69 -25.48 9.91 -11.92
CA THR A 69 -26.94 9.86 -11.81
C THR A 69 -27.63 8.86 -12.76
N LYS A 70 -26.92 8.32 -13.76
CA LYS A 70 -27.51 7.43 -14.78
C LYS A 70 -26.69 6.16 -14.96
N HIS A 71 -27.16 5.09 -14.32
CA HIS A 71 -26.61 3.75 -14.51
C HIS A 71 -27.64 2.80 -15.13
N ASN A 72 -27.42 2.40 -16.38
CA ASN A 72 -28.11 1.31 -17.04
C ASN A 72 -27.43 -0.05 -16.73
N ALA A 73 -28.05 -1.17 -17.12
CA ALA A 73 -27.50 -2.51 -16.83
C ALA A 73 -26.07 -2.72 -17.38
N GLU A 74 -25.76 -2.17 -18.55
CA GLU A 74 -24.42 -2.27 -19.13
C GLU A 74 -23.37 -1.49 -18.34
N SER A 75 -23.70 -0.27 -17.91
CA SER A 75 -22.84 0.54 -17.06
C SER A 75 -22.56 -0.15 -15.72
N ILE A 76 -23.56 -0.77 -15.08
CA ILE A 76 -23.39 -1.51 -13.82
C ILE A 76 -22.40 -2.67 -14.00
N ARG A 77 -22.51 -3.43 -15.10
CA ARG A 77 -21.53 -4.50 -15.41
C ARG A 77 -20.12 -3.95 -15.59
N ARG A 78 -19.98 -2.80 -16.26
CA ARG A 78 -18.70 -2.12 -16.43
C ARG A 78 -18.14 -1.65 -15.08
N VAL A 79 -18.98 -1.11 -14.19
CA VAL A 79 -18.61 -0.72 -12.82
C VAL A 79 -18.02 -1.89 -12.07
N GLY A 80 -18.74 -3.02 -12.03
CA GLY A 80 -18.26 -4.23 -11.35
C GLY A 80 -16.94 -4.74 -11.90
N ARG A 81 -16.78 -4.78 -13.23
CA ARG A 81 -15.56 -5.25 -13.88
C ARG A 81 -14.36 -4.36 -13.52
N THR A 82 -14.51 -3.06 -13.65
CA THR A 82 -13.42 -2.10 -13.38
C THR A 82 -13.07 -2.09 -11.89
N ALA A 83 -14.06 -2.07 -11.01
CA ALA A 83 -13.84 -2.10 -9.58
C ALA A 83 -13.14 -3.41 -9.12
N ASN A 84 -13.49 -4.56 -9.71
CA ASN A 84 -12.78 -5.81 -9.47
C ASN A 84 -11.32 -5.76 -9.93
N ARG A 85 -11.05 -5.26 -11.16
CA ARG A 85 -9.69 -5.09 -11.67
C ARG A 85 -8.83 -4.21 -10.77
N LEU A 86 -9.36 -3.05 -10.37
CA LEU A 86 -8.66 -2.10 -9.50
C LEU A 86 -8.45 -2.67 -8.09
N THR A 87 -9.43 -3.40 -7.55
CA THR A 87 -9.27 -4.11 -6.26
C THR A 87 -8.15 -5.14 -6.33
N ILE A 88 -8.09 -5.97 -7.38
CA ILE A 88 -7.03 -6.97 -7.54
C ILE A 88 -5.64 -6.32 -7.65
N ASN A 89 -5.52 -5.20 -8.37
CA ASN A 89 -4.28 -4.44 -8.48
C ASN A 89 -3.82 -3.88 -7.13
N TYR A 90 -4.76 -3.30 -6.37
CA TYR A 90 -4.49 -2.80 -5.02
C TYR A 90 -4.05 -3.91 -4.07
N LEU A 91 -4.75 -5.05 -4.04
CA LEU A 91 -4.36 -6.19 -3.20
C LEU A 91 -2.98 -6.74 -3.58
N SER A 92 -2.66 -6.77 -4.87
CA SER A 92 -1.38 -7.25 -5.37
C SER A 92 -0.22 -6.33 -4.98
N SER A 93 -0.38 -5.01 -5.13
CA SER A 93 0.63 -4.03 -4.73
C SER A 93 0.83 -4.01 -3.21
N ALA A 94 -0.24 -4.09 -2.42
CA ALA A 94 -0.17 -4.16 -0.96
C ALA A 94 0.62 -5.40 -0.49
N LYS A 95 0.37 -6.56 -1.10
CA LYS A 95 1.11 -7.79 -0.80
C LYS A 95 2.59 -7.67 -1.15
N LEU A 96 2.89 -7.13 -2.33
CA LEU A 96 4.26 -6.89 -2.78
C LEU A 96 5.02 -5.98 -1.81
N PHE A 97 4.38 -4.89 -1.37
CA PHE A 97 4.94 -3.98 -0.37
C PHE A 97 5.29 -4.72 0.93
N ILE A 98 4.37 -5.51 1.49
CA ILE A 98 4.61 -6.23 2.75
C ILE A 98 5.79 -7.22 2.60
N GLU A 99 5.80 -8.02 1.54
CA GLU A 99 6.81 -9.06 1.35
C GLU A 99 8.21 -8.50 1.07
N LEU A 100 8.31 -7.51 0.18
CA LEU A 100 9.59 -6.91 -0.14
C LEU A 100 10.10 -6.03 0.99
N SER A 101 9.21 -5.38 1.76
CA SER A 101 9.61 -4.66 2.98
C SER A 101 10.21 -5.60 4.01
N GLU A 102 9.54 -6.72 4.30
CA GLU A 102 10.04 -7.73 5.25
C GLU A 102 11.40 -8.27 4.81
N LYS A 103 11.52 -8.65 3.53
CA LYS A 103 12.77 -9.14 2.95
C LYS A 103 13.89 -8.09 3.06
N ASN A 104 13.60 -6.84 2.70
CA ASN A 104 14.59 -5.77 2.68
C ASN A 104 15.07 -5.43 4.09
N ILE A 105 14.16 -5.36 5.07
CA ILE A 105 14.52 -5.14 6.48
C ILE A 105 15.36 -6.30 7.01
N LYS A 106 14.97 -7.55 6.72
CA LYS A 106 15.74 -8.74 7.12
C LYS A 106 17.16 -8.72 6.55
N VAL A 107 17.32 -8.39 5.27
CA VAL A 107 18.62 -8.32 4.59
C VAL A 107 19.47 -7.17 5.12
N ALA A 108 18.88 -6.00 5.36
CA ALA A 108 19.61 -4.80 5.77
C ALA A 108 20.02 -4.80 7.25
N CYS A 109 19.14 -5.28 8.13
CA CYS A 109 19.32 -5.18 9.58
C CYS A 109 19.64 -6.54 10.24
N GLY A 110 19.29 -7.66 9.60
CA GLY A 110 19.40 -9.00 10.18
C GLY A 110 18.12 -9.45 10.91
N GLU A 111 17.93 -10.76 11.03
CA GLU A 111 16.72 -11.37 11.62
C GLU A 111 16.59 -11.11 13.13
N ASP A 112 17.70 -10.96 13.85
CA ASP A 112 17.69 -10.69 15.29
C ASP A 112 17.63 -9.20 15.64
N SER A 113 17.60 -8.32 14.62
CA SER A 113 17.57 -6.87 14.81
C SER A 113 16.26 -6.38 15.45
N ASN A 114 16.34 -5.24 16.12
CA ASN A 114 15.15 -4.61 16.69
C ASN A 114 14.19 -4.15 15.58
N GLU A 115 14.73 -3.69 14.46
CA GLU A 115 13.99 -3.24 13.28
C GLU A 115 13.16 -4.37 12.68
N PHE A 116 13.75 -5.56 12.51
CA PHE A 116 13.00 -6.72 12.01
C PHE A 116 11.94 -7.18 13.01
N LYS A 117 12.26 -7.22 14.30
CA LYS A 117 11.29 -7.55 15.36
C LYS A 117 10.14 -6.54 15.44
N GLU A 118 10.42 -5.25 15.30
CA GLU A 118 9.42 -4.18 15.23
C GLU A 118 8.50 -4.38 14.02
N TRP A 119 9.05 -4.68 12.84
CA TRP A 119 8.27 -4.99 11.64
C TRP A 119 7.37 -6.23 11.82
N LYS A 120 7.89 -7.33 12.36
CA LYS A 120 7.10 -8.54 12.64
C LYS A 120 6.00 -8.26 13.68
N THR A 121 6.30 -7.43 14.68
CA THR A 121 5.32 -7.03 15.70
C THR A 121 4.21 -6.19 15.08
N ALA A 122 4.55 -5.21 14.23
CA ALA A 122 3.58 -4.36 13.55
C ALA A 122 2.68 -5.17 12.62
N THR A 123 3.24 -6.03 11.77
CA THR A 123 2.45 -6.90 10.87
C THR A 123 1.55 -7.86 11.63
N LYS A 124 2.05 -8.47 12.73
CA LYS A 124 1.25 -9.31 13.62
C LYS A 124 0.12 -8.53 14.30
N LYS A 125 0.38 -7.30 14.72
CA LYS A 125 -0.62 -6.42 15.33
C LYS A 125 -1.73 -6.08 14.34
N GLU A 126 -1.37 -5.65 13.12
CA GLU A 126 -2.35 -5.38 12.07
C GLU A 126 -3.21 -6.62 11.78
N PHE A 127 -2.58 -7.80 11.69
CA PHE A 127 -3.31 -9.06 11.55
C PHE A 127 -4.20 -9.35 12.75
N THR A 128 -3.77 -9.16 13.99
CA THR A 128 -4.59 -9.56 15.15
C THR A 128 -5.75 -8.59 15.40
N GLU A 129 -5.54 -7.30 15.20
CA GLU A 129 -6.49 -6.26 15.62
C GLU A 129 -7.41 -5.78 14.50
N ASN A 130 -7.05 -5.93 13.22
CA ASN A 130 -7.80 -5.34 12.11
C ASN A 130 -8.42 -6.41 11.21
N PHE A 131 -9.75 -6.53 11.24
CA PHE A 131 -10.51 -7.39 10.33
C PHE A 131 -10.14 -7.13 8.87
N SER A 132 -10.17 -5.87 8.42
CA SER A 132 -9.89 -5.51 7.03
C SER A 132 -8.50 -5.95 6.57
N TYR A 133 -7.51 -5.92 7.46
CA TYR A 133 -6.17 -6.44 7.18
C TYR A 133 -6.18 -7.95 6.98
N ARG A 134 -6.68 -8.72 7.95
CA ARG A 134 -6.73 -10.19 7.81
C ARG A 134 -7.53 -10.61 6.59
N PHE A 135 -8.71 -10.02 6.44
CA PHE A 135 -9.62 -10.36 5.37
C PHE A 135 -9.00 -10.08 4.01
N LEU A 136 -8.51 -8.87 3.75
CA LEU A 136 -7.95 -8.52 2.44
C LEU A 136 -6.62 -9.23 2.15
N TYR A 137 -5.82 -9.52 3.17
CA TYR A 137 -4.63 -10.36 3.04
C TYR A 137 -4.97 -11.74 2.47
N HIS A 138 -6.05 -12.37 2.96
CA HIS A 138 -6.51 -13.66 2.46
C HIS A 138 -7.39 -13.58 1.21
N LEU A 139 -8.09 -12.47 1.01
CA LEU A 139 -8.91 -12.23 -0.16
C LEU A 139 -8.04 -12.20 -1.42
N ARG A 140 -6.82 -11.65 -1.36
CA ARG A 140 -5.89 -11.69 -2.50
C ARG A 140 -5.72 -13.11 -3.04
N ASN A 141 -5.45 -14.07 -2.17
CA ASN A 141 -5.27 -15.48 -2.56
C ASN A 141 -6.56 -16.09 -3.10
N PHE A 142 -7.71 -15.76 -2.51
CA PHE A 142 -9.01 -16.11 -3.07
C PHE A 142 -9.17 -15.58 -4.50
N THR A 143 -8.83 -14.31 -4.74
CA THR A 143 -9.04 -13.65 -6.03
C THR A 143 -8.17 -14.18 -7.16
N GLN A 144 -7.07 -14.83 -6.84
CA GLN A 144 -6.19 -15.44 -7.84
C GLN A 144 -6.62 -16.82 -8.28
N HIS A 145 -7.41 -17.52 -7.47
CA HIS A 145 -7.67 -18.95 -7.67
C HIS A 145 -9.15 -19.32 -7.71
N TYR A 146 -10.05 -18.48 -7.21
CA TYR A 146 -11.45 -18.87 -6.98
C TYR A 146 -12.49 -17.91 -7.56
N GLY A 147 -12.34 -16.60 -7.37
CA GLY A 147 -13.41 -15.69 -7.80
C GLY A 147 -13.09 -14.21 -7.70
N PHE A 148 -14.04 -13.38 -8.10
CA PHE A 148 -13.88 -11.92 -8.03
C PHE A 148 -14.12 -11.39 -6.61
N PRO A 149 -13.42 -10.33 -6.19
CA PRO A 149 -13.57 -9.77 -4.85
C PRO A 149 -14.97 -9.16 -4.63
N ILE A 150 -15.48 -8.39 -5.59
CA ILE A 150 -16.77 -7.70 -5.47
C ILE A 150 -17.88 -8.61 -5.97
N GLY A 151 -18.81 -8.94 -5.06
CA GLY A 151 -19.91 -9.89 -5.33
C GLY A 151 -21.25 -9.23 -5.64
N SER A 152 -21.46 -7.97 -5.26
CA SER A 152 -22.73 -7.28 -5.51
C SER A 152 -22.56 -5.78 -5.68
N ILE A 153 -23.44 -5.21 -6.49
CA ILE A 153 -23.59 -3.78 -6.70
C ILE A 153 -25.05 -3.45 -6.38
N SER A 154 -25.27 -2.63 -5.37
CA SER A 154 -26.60 -2.07 -5.08
C SER A 154 -26.70 -0.70 -5.72
N SER A 155 -27.92 -0.35 -6.15
CA SER A 155 -28.24 1.00 -6.53
C SER A 155 -29.48 1.46 -5.77
N SER A 156 -29.37 2.59 -5.09
CA SER A 156 -30.50 3.21 -4.39
C SER A 156 -30.86 4.55 -5.05
N PHE A 157 -32.14 4.93 -4.98
CA PHE A 157 -32.58 6.25 -5.39
C PHE A 157 -32.61 7.13 -4.13
N THR A 158 -31.91 8.26 -4.18
CA THR A 158 -32.04 9.29 -3.16
C THR A 158 -33.17 10.26 -3.53
N ASN A 159 -33.64 11.04 -2.54
CA ASN A 159 -34.72 12.03 -2.71
C ASN A 159 -34.44 13.08 -3.80
N GLU A 160 -33.19 13.20 -4.27
CA GLU A 160 -32.76 14.12 -5.34
C GLU A 160 -32.72 13.45 -6.74
N ASN A 161 -33.32 12.28 -6.93
CA ASN A 161 -33.18 11.46 -8.15
C ASN A 161 -31.72 11.08 -8.48
N LYS A 162 -30.80 11.14 -7.50
CA LYS A 162 -29.45 10.60 -7.67
C LYS A 162 -29.47 9.10 -7.40
N LYS A 163 -28.74 8.36 -8.22
CA LYS A 163 -28.61 6.91 -8.10
C LYS A 163 -27.28 6.61 -7.43
N ASP A 164 -27.31 6.39 -6.13
CA ASP A 164 -26.10 6.04 -5.39
C ASP A 164 -25.78 4.57 -5.65
N ILE A 165 -24.56 4.32 -6.14
CA ILE A 165 -24.03 2.98 -6.30
C ILE A 165 -23.16 2.63 -5.10
N THR A 166 -23.46 1.51 -4.47
CA THR A 166 -22.61 0.93 -3.42
C THR A 166 -22.19 -0.46 -3.81
N LEU A 167 -20.88 -0.74 -3.71
CA LEU A 167 -20.30 -2.04 -3.99
C LEU A 167 -20.11 -2.81 -2.69
N TYR A 168 -20.41 -4.11 -2.72
CA TYR A 168 -20.38 -4.98 -1.56
C TYR A 168 -19.52 -6.21 -1.79
N PHE A 169 -18.80 -6.58 -0.74
CA PHE A 169 -18.41 -7.97 -0.52
C PHE A 169 -19.66 -8.75 -0.12
N VAL A 170 -19.82 -9.95 -0.68
CA VAL A 170 -20.95 -10.84 -0.35
C VAL A 170 -20.39 -12.04 0.40
N ARG A 171 -20.62 -12.07 1.71
CA ARG A 171 -20.12 -13.11 2.61
C ARG A 171 -20.40 -14.50 2.06
N ASP A 172 -21.66 -14.76 1.68
CA ASP A 172 -22.09 -16.10 1.28
C ASP A 172 -21.39 -16.54 -0.01
N SER A 173 -21.19 -15.64 -0.98
CA SER A 173 -20.39 -15.92 -2.18
C SER A 173 -18.91 -16.20 -1.89
N LEU A 174 -18.36 -15.61 -0.83
CA LEU A 174 -16.97 -15.83 -0.39
C LEU A 174 -16.79 -17.17 0.32
N ILE A 175 -17.80 -17.68 1.03
CA ILE A 175 -17.72 -18.92 1.82
C ILE A 175 -18.40 -20.13 1.17
N SER A 176 -19.24 -19.95 0.15
CA SER A 176 -19.97 -21.04 -0.52
C SER A 176 -19.11 -21.90 -1.45
N ASN A 177 -17.82 -21.58 -1.58
CA ASN A 177 -16.87 -22.27 -2.44
C ASN A 177 -15.86 -23.07 -1.60
N ASN A 178 -15.05 -23.92 -2.25
CA ASN A 178 -14.09 -24.79 -1.56
C ASN A 178 -12.78 -24.09 -1.16
N TYR A 179 -12.72 -22.75 -1.13
CA TYR A 179 -11.52 -22.04 -0.71
C TYR A 179 -11.28 -22.21 0.79
N ASN A 180 -10.05 -22.62 1.12
CA ASN A 180 -9.63 -22.82 2.49
C ASN A 180 -9.21 -21.50 3.16
N TRP A 181 -10.20 -20.76 3.65
CA TRP A 181 -9.97 -19.58 4.49
C TRP A 181 -9.22 -19.95 5.78
N GLN A 182 -8.31 -19.08 6.22
CA GLN A 182 -7.72 -19.23 7.55
C GLN A 182 -8.79 -19.17 8.64
N LYS A 183 -8.58 -19.91 9.73
CA LYS A 183 -9.57 -20.08 10.81
C LYS A 183 -10.11 -18.76 11.35
N ASP A 184 -9.21 -17.79 11.59
CA ASP A 184 -9.59 -16.48 12.13
C ASP A 184 -10.42 -15.66 11.12
N VAL A 185 -10.07 -15.69 9.83
CA VAL A 185 -10.84 -15.00 8.78
C VAL A 185 -12.20 -15.66 8.59
N MET A 186 -12.27 -16.99 8.61
CA MET A 186 -13.54 -17.71 8.53
C MET A 186 -14.45 -17.38 9.72
N LYS A 187 -13.88 -17.24 10.93
CA LYS A 187 -14.62 -16.79 12.11
C LYS A 187 -15.18 -15.38 11.90
N ASP A 188 -14.36 -14.45 11.42
CA ASP A 188 -14.79 -13.08 11.14
C ASP A 188 -15.88 -13.02 10.07
N LEU A 189 -15.70 -13.75 8.96
CA LEU A 189 -16.67 -13.81 7.86
C LEU A 189 -18.03 -14.34 8.34
N LYS A 190 -18.06 -15.38 9.16
CA LYS A 190 -19.32 -15.92 9.73
C LYS A 190 -20.06 -14.90 10.61
N GLN A 191 -19.34 -13.96 11.23
CA GLN A 191 -19.91 -12.91 12.07
C GLN A 191 -20.24 -11.64 11.27
N ALA A 192 -19.67 -11.50 10.07
CA ALA A 192 -19.93 -10.37 9.21
C ALA A 192 -21.39 -10.39 8.67
N PRO A 193 -21.96 -9.21 8.38
CA PRO A 193 -23.21 -9.12 7.62
C PRO A 193 -23.08 -9.84 6.28
N GLU A 194 -24.21 -10.28 5.71
CA GLU A 194 -24.23 -10.92 4.38
C GLU A 194 -23.57 -10.03 3.32
N LYS A 195 -23.83 -8.73 3.39
CA LYS A 195 -23.21 -7.71 2.53
C LYS A 195 -22.52 -6.66 3.39
N PHE A 196 -21.24 -6.41 3.10
CA PHE A 196 -20.48 -5.36 3.77
C PHE A 196 -19.77 -4.46 2.75
N PRO A 197 -19.73 -3.12 2.97
CA PRO A 197 -19.30 -2.17 1.94
C PRO A 197 -17.82 -2.29 1.58
N VAL A 198 -17.51 -2.34 0.27
CA VAL A 198 -16.13 -2.45 -0.23
C VAL A 198 -15.28 -1.26 0.19
N PHE A 199 -15.81 -0.05 0.02
CA PHE A 199 -15.07 1.19 0.29
C PHE A 199 -14.55 1.26 1.73
N LYS A 200 -15.40 0.91 2.71
CA LYS A 200 -15.01 0.91 4.13
C LYS A 200 -13.84 -0.03 4.40
N VAL A 201 -13.93 -1.28 3.93
CA VAL A 201 -12.89 -2.29 4.18
C VAL A 201 -11.58 -1.92 3.49
N ILE A 202 -11.64 -1.40 2.26
CA ILE A 202 -10.47 -0.93 1.51
C ILE A 202 -9.79 0.24 2.22
N ASN A 203 -10.57 1.22 2.71
CA ASN A 203 -10.03 2.37 3.45
C ASN A 203 -9.39 1.95 4.78
N ASP A 204 -10.05 1.07 5.55
CA ASP A 204 -9.51 0.53 6.79
C ASP A 204 -8.18 -0.22 6.54
N TYR A 205 -8.10 -1.00 5.46
CA TYR A 205 -6.86 -1.69 5.07
C TYR A 205 -5.76 -0.74 4.63
N ASN A 206 -6.10 0.33 3.89
CA ASN A 206 -5.14 1.36 3.52
C ASN A 206 -4.56 2.06 4.75
N GLY A 207 -5.38 2.30 5.78
CA GLY A 207 -4.91 2.76 7.09
C GLY A 207 -3.87 1.81 7.73
N CYS A 208 -4.07 0.49 7.58
CA CYS A 208 -3.09 -0.50 8.02
C CYS A 208 -1.79 -0.41 7.19
N MET A 209 -1.90 -0.27 5.87
CA MET A 209 -0.73 -0.10 4.98
C MET A 209 0.09 1.14 5.36
N ALA A 210 -0.56 2.26 5.66
CA ALA A 210 0.10 3.49 6.08
C ALA A 210 0.86 3.32 7.42
N ARG A 211 0.29 2.60 8.39
CA ARG A 211 0.97 2.30 9.67
C ARG A 211 2.17 1.37 9.47
N LEU A 212 2.06 0.39 8.59
CA LEU A 212 3.20 -0.47 8.23
C LEU A 212 4.29 0.33 7.53
N TYR A 213 3.93 1.22 6.60
CA TYR A 213 4.89 2.12 5.97
C TYR A 213 5.64 2.96 7.00
N GLN A 214 4.94 3.60 7.94
CA GLN A 214 5.59 4.34 9.02
C GLN A 214 6.53 3.50 9.88
N THR A 215 6.25 2.20 10.03
CA THR A 215 7.12 1.27 10.77
C THR A 215 8.41 0.97 10.00
N GLY A 216 8.32 0.73 8.69
CA GLY A 216 9.49 0.38 7.88
C GLY A 216 10.28 1.57 7.32
N VAL A 217 9.73 2.80 7.36
CA VAL A 217 10.44 4.05 6.99
C VAL A 217 11.55 4.43 7.98
N LEU A 218 11.70 3.78 9.14
CA LEU A 218 12.62 4.25 10.18
C LEU A 218 14.08 3.75 9.99
N PRO A 219 15.05 4.58 9.54
CA PRO A 219 16.44 4.39 9.90
C PRO A 219 16.74 5.18 11.18
N THR A 220 17.00 4.43 12.26
CA THR A 220 17.59 4.92 13.53
C THR A 220 16.81 5.99 14.32
N LYS A 221 17.04 6.04 15.64
CA LYS A 221 16.27 6.85 16.61
C LYS A 221 16.31 8.37 16.36
N SER A 222 17.22 8.91 15.55
CA SER A 222 17.41 10.35 15.38
C SER A 222 16.34 11.05 14.51
N GLU A 223 15.63 10.33 13.64
CA GLU A 223 14.70 10.94 12.68
C GLU A 223 13.23 10.96 13.14
N LYS A 224 12.94 10.34 14.30
CA LYS A 224 11.58 10.15 14.85
C LYS A 224 10.85 11.45 15.22
N HIS A 225 11.54 12.59 15.36
CA HIS A 225 10.94 13.84 15.83
C HIS A 225 10.28 14.67 14.72
N THR A 226 10.74 14.57 13.48
CA THR A 226 10.31 15.46 12.39
C THR A 226 9.04 14.95 11.68
N LEU A 227 8.87 13.63 11.53
CA LEU A 227 7.75 13.03 10.79
C LEU A 227 6.43 12.98 11.59
N ARG A 228 6.48 13.02 12.94
CA ARG A 228 5.28 13.04 13.80
C ARG A 228 4.43 14.30 13.65
N ASN A 229 4.98 15.37 13.10
CA ASN A 229 4.30 16.66 12.96
C ASN A 229 3.62 16.86 11.59
N LEU A 230 3.79 15.93 10.64
CA LEU A 230 3.22 16.04 9.29
C LEU A 230 1.86 15.32 9.12
N PHE A 231 1.43 14.55 10.12
CA PHE A 231 0.17 13.80 10.10
C PHE A 231 -0.72 14.08 11.31
N ARG A 232 -0.63 15.29 11.86
CA ARG A 232 -1.63 15.86 12.79
C ARG A 232 -2.45 16.92 12.06
#